data_AF-S8C4S9-F1
#
_entry.id   AF-S8C4S9-F1
#
_cell.length_a   1.000
_cell.length_b   1.000
_cell.length_c   1.000
_cell.angle_alpha   90.00
_cell.angle_beta   90.00
_cell.angle_gamma   90.00
#
_symmetry.space_group_name_H-M   'P 1'
#
loop_
_entity.id
_entity.type
_entity.pdbx_description
1 polymer ?
#
loop_
_entity_poly.entity_id
_entity_poly.type
_entity_poly.pdbx_seq_one_letter_code
_entity_poly.pdbx_strand_id
1 'polypeptide(L)'
;NLQKSGLHPKIAGILIPAFFLQLLLGVMILTTLSAAVTQVPSWALSEENLLFLEAWRTIDRAYIDKTFNGQSWFRYRENALRTEAMETREETYTAIKKMVATLDDPFTRFLEPRKFKTLR
;
A
#
# COMPACT_ATOMS: atom_id res chain seq x y z
N ASN A 1 -10.21 6.82 -77.02
CA ASN A 1 -10.36 7.69 -75.84
C ASN A 1 -10.80 6.83 -74.67
N LEU A 2 -9.83 6.20 -74.00
CA LEU A 2 -9.20 6.65 -72.75
C LEU A 2 -10.14 6.37 -71.56
N GLN A 3 -9.97 5.23 -70.86
CA GLN A 3 -9.05 5.03 -69.73
C GLN A 3 -9.87 5.10 -68.43
N LYS A 4 -10.30 3.95 -67.89
CA LYS A 4 -9.67 3.16 -66.81
C LYS A 4 -9.49 3.92 -65.49
N SER A 5 -9.64 3.13 -64.42
CA SER A 5 -9.23 3.38 -63.04
C SER A 5 -10.29 4.13 -62.23
N GLY A 6 -11.02 3.50 -61.31
CA GLY A 6 -10.49 2.64 -60.26
C GLY A 6 -10.34 3.45 -58.99
N LEU A 7 -10.72 2.81 -57.89
CA LEU A 7 -10.10 2.94 -56.58
C LEU A 7 -10.85 3.71 -55.46
N HIS A 8 -11.13 2.89 -54.45
CA HIS A 8 -11.26 3.12 -53.01
C HIS A 8 -12.62 3.51 -52.39
N PRO A 9 -13.14 2.67 -51.46
CA PRO A 9 -14.13 3.12 -50.50
C PRO A 9 -13.42 4.16 -49.63
N LYS A 10 -13.77 5.44 -49.79
CA LYS A 10 -13.41 6.44 -48.81
C LYS A 10 -14.20 6.08 -47.56
N ILE A 11 -13.50 5.37 -46.68
CA ILE A 11 -13.72 5.25 -45.25
C ILE A 11 -14.63 6.40 -44.84
N ALA A 12 -15.89 6.08 -44.53
CA ALA A 12 -16.83 7.02 -43.95
C ALA A 12 -16.16 7.50 -42.66
N GLY A 13 -15.45 8.63 -42.80
CA GLY A 13 -14.75 9.27 -41.71
C GLY A 13 -15.80 9.49 -40.66
N ILE A 14 -15.61 8.86 -39.51
CA ILE A 14 -16.43 9.07 -38.33
C ILE A 14 -16.36 10.57 -38.09
N LEU A 15 -17.40 11.29 -38.55
CA LEU A 15 -17.56 12.71 -38.35
C LEU A 15 -17.98 12.83 -36.90
N ILE A 16 -17.01 12.72 -36.00
CA ILE A 16 -17.18 13.11 -34.61
C ILE A 16 -17.54 14.60 -34.70
N PRO A 17 -18.77 15.00 -34.34
CA PRO A 17 -19.17 16.40 -34.40
C PRO A 17 -18.18 17.21 -33.57
N ALA A 18 -17.80 18.42 -33.99
CA ALA A 18 -16.86 19.25 -33.23
C ALA A 18 -17.27 19.42 -31.76
N PHE A 19 -18.57 19.35 -31.48
CA PHE A 19 -19.15 19.28 -30.13
C PHE A 19 -18.66 18.10 -29.29
N PHE A 20 -18.52 16.90 -29.86
CA PHE A 20 -18.00 15.72 -29.15
C PHE A 20 -16.51 15.88 -28.81
N LEU A 21 -15.72 16.50 -29.69
CA LEU A 21 -14.31 16.79 -29.40
C LEU A 21 -14.17 17.86 -28.30
N GLN A 22 -15.01 18.90 -28.33
CA GLN A 22 -15.08 19.92 -27.29
C GLN A 22 -15.55 19.35 -25.95
N LEU A 23 -16.50 18.42 -25.95
CA LEU A 23 -16.96 17.73 -24.75
C LEU A 23 -15.83 16.88 -24.12
N LEU A 24 -15.09 16.13 -24.94
CA LEU A 24 -13.96 15.31 -24.47
C LEU A 24 -12.83 16.17 -23.90
N LEU A 25 -12.49 17.28 -24.56
CA LEU A 25 -11.51 18.24 -24.04
C LEU A 25 -11.99 18.90 -22.75
N GLY A 26 -13.28 19.26 -22.67
CA GLY A 26 -13.89 19.82 -21.45
C GLY A 26 -13.87 18.85 -20.28
N VAL A 27 -14.20 17.57 -20.50
CA VAL A 27 -14.13 16.52 -19.47
C VAL A 27 -12.68 16.24 -19.06
N MET A 28 -11.72 16.31 -19.98
CA MET A 28 -10.30 16.15 -19.67
C MET A 28 -9.75 17.33 -18.85
N ILE A 29 -10.15 18.56 -19.16
CA ILE A 29 -9.80 19.75 -18.36
C ILE A 29 -10.46 19.67 -16.97
N LEU A 30 -11.73 19.27 -16.90
CA LEU A 30 -12.45 19.14 -15.63
C LEU A 30 -11.83 18.06 -14.73
N THR A 31 -11.45 16.91 -15.30
CA THR A 31 -10.84 15.81 -14.53
C THR A 31 -9.42 16.14 -14.06
N THR A 32 -8.62 16.83 -14.88
CA THR A 32 -7.26 17.27 -14.48
C THR A 32 -7.29 18.37 -13.42
N LEU A 33 -8.27 19.29 -13.45
CA LEU A 33 -8.40 20.34 -12.44
C LEU A 33 -8.79 19.78 -11.06
N SER A 34 -9.63 18.74 -11.01
CA SER A 34 -10.00 18.08 -9.75
C SER A 34 -8.86 17.27 -9.12
N ALA A 35 -7.96 16.68 -9.92
CA ALA A 35 -6.80 15.95 -9.41
C ALA A 35 -5.78 16.88 -8.72
N ALA A 36 -5.66 18.14 -9.15
CA ALA A 36 -4.72 19.09 -8.57
C ALA A 36 -5.07 19.53 -7.13
N VAL A 37 -6.34 19.40 -6.72
CA VAL A 37 -6.84 19.88 -5.41
C VAL A 37 -6.83 18.77 -4.35
N THR A 38 -6.73 17.50 -4.73
CA THR A 38 -6.68 16.38 -3.78
C THR A 38 -5.25 16.02 -3.42
N GLN A 39 -4.60 16.87 -2.62
CA GLN A 39 -3.42 16.48 -1.86
C GLN A 39 -3.86 15.51 -0.75
N VAL A 40 -4.19 14.26 -1.09
CA VAL A 40 -4.34 13.23 -0.07
C VAL A 40 -2.95 13.05 0.52
N PRO A 41 -2.71 13.37 1.82
CA PRO A 41 -1.42 13.13 2.40
C PRO A 41 -1.14 11.64 2.23
N SER A 42 -0.12 11.30 1.45
CA SER A 42 0.48 9.98 1.55
C SER A 42 1.04 9.93 2.95
N TRP A 43 0.38 9.21 3.86
CA TRP A 43 0.91 8.94 5.19
C TRP A 43 2.20 8.16 5.01
N ALA A 44 3.32 8.88 4.90
CA ALA A 44 4.63 8.28 4.99
C ALA A 44 4.66 7.56 6.34
N LEU A 45 4.92 6.25 6.31
CA LEU A 45 5.02 5.46 7.53
C LEU A 45 6.05 6.13 8.44
N SER A 46 5.67 6.37 9.70
CA SER A 46 6.62 6.87 10.71
C SER A 46 7.77 5.88 10.90
N GLU A 47 8.90 6.36 11.42
CA GLU A 47 10.02 5.49 11.82
C GLU A 47 9.56 4.36 12.76
N GLU A 48 8.63 4.69 13.65
CA GLU A 48 8.02 3.75 14.59
C GLU A 48 7.19 2.66 13.89
N ASN A 49 6.38 3.03 12.89
CA ASN A 49 5.67 2.05 12.07
C ASN A 49 6.64 1.14 11.28
N LEU A 50 7.74 1.69 10.77
CA LEU A 50 8.77 0.92 10.09
C LEU A 50 9.46 -0.08 11.02
N LEU A 51 9.75 0.31 12.26
CA LEU A 51 10.32 -0.57 13.28
C LEU A 51 9.38 -1.73 13.61
N PHE A 52 8.09 -1.45 13.80
CA PHE A 52 7.08 -2.50 13.98
C PHE A 52 7.04 -3.46 12.78
N LEU A 53 7.03 -2.92 11.55
CA LEU A 53 7.01 -3.70 10.32
C LEU A 53 8.26 -4.56 10.14
N GLU A 54 9.42 -4.08 10.57
CA GLU A 54 10.65 -4.85 10.54
C GLU A 54 10.57 -6.06 11.49
N ALA A 55 10.07 -5.87 12.70
CA ALA A 55 9.84 -6.96 13.65
C ALA A 55 8.81 -7.97 13.09
N TRP A 56 7.69 -7.48 12.57
CA TRP A 56 6.66 -8.31 11.94
C TRP A 56 7.21 -9.17 10.81
N ARG A 57 8.02 -8.56 9.91
CA ARG A 57 8.66 -9.24 8.78
C ARG A 57 9.70 -10.25 9.22
N THR A 58 10.41 -9.97 10.32
CA THR A 58 11.39 -10.90 10.88
C THR A 58 10.70 -12.18 11.34
N ILE A 59 9.59 -12.05 12.07
CA ILE A 59 8.77 -13.19 12.50
C ILE A 59 8.17 -13.91 11.27
N ASP A 60 7.57 -13.17 10.34
CA ASP A 60 6.98 -13.72 9.11
C ASP A 60 7.95 -14.67 8.38
N ARG A 61 9.21 -14.25 8.25
CA ARG A 61 10.26 -15.02 7.58
C ARG A 61 10.80 -16.16 8.44
N ALA A 62 11.14 -15.90 9.69
CA ALA A 62 11.94 -16.82 10.52
C ALA A 62 11.12 -17.75 11.43
N TYR A 63 9.86 -17.41 11.74
CA TYR A 63 9.06 -18.20 12.68
C TYR A 63 8.75 -19.59 12.11
N ILE A 64 8.84 -20.61 12.97
CA ILE A 64 8.80 -22.01 12.56
C ILE A 64 7.39 -22.47 12.17
N ASP A 65 6.39 -22.04 12.94
CA ASP A 65 4.98 -22.33 12.67
C ASP A 65 4.36 -21.24 11.78
N LYS A 66 4.16 -21.55 10.50
CA LYS A 66 3.57 -20.62 9.52
C LYS A 66 2.06 -20.45 9.65
N THR A 67 1.41 -21.12 10.60
CA THR A 67 0.01 -20.84 10.96
C THR A 67 -0.10 -19.73 12.00
N PHE A 68 1.03 -19.32 12.61
CA PHE A 68 1.15 -18.22 13.57
C PHE A 68 0.18 -18.34 14.75
N ASN A 69 -0.08 -19.55 15.27
CA ASN A 69 -1.13 -19.82 16.24
C ASN A 69 -2.56 -19.62 15.69
N GLY A 70 -2.80 -20.08 14.46
CA GLY A 70 -4.12 -20.07 13.81
C GLY A 70 -4.63 -18.70 13.35
N GLN A 71 -3.80 -17.66 13.35
CA GLN A 71 -4.17 -16.32 12.93
C GLN A 71 -3.57 -15.93 11.58
N SER A 72 -4.28 -15.05 10.86
CA SER A 72 -3.76 -14.47 9.63
C SER A 72 -2.75 -13.37 9.94
N TRP A 73 -1.47 -13.68 9.78
CA TRP A 73 -0.37 -12.77 10.09
C TRP A 73 -0.39 -11.48 9.26
N PHE A 74 -0.79 -11.59 8.00
CA PHE A 74 -0.97 -10.43 7.12
C PHE A 74 -2.10 -9.51 7.60
N ARG A 75 -3.26 -10.06 8.00
CA ARG A 75 -4.38 -9.25 8.50
C ARG A 75 -4.07 -8.64 9.86
N TYR A 76 -3.33 -9.34 10.71
CA TYR A 76 -2.84 -8.80 11.98
C TYR A 76 -2.06 -7.50 11.74
N ARG A 77 -1.11 -7.50 10.79
CA ARG A 77 -0.32 -6.31 10.43
C ARG A 77 -1.17 -5.12 10.03
N GLU A 78 -2.12 -5.33 9.13
CA GLU A 78 -3.01 -4.27 8.64
C GLU A 78 -3.87 -3.68 9.77
N ASN A 79 -4.36 -4.53 10.66
CA ASN A 79 -5.13 -4.10 11.82
C ASN A 79 -4.24 -3.31 12.80
N ALA A 80 -3.08 -3.87 13.16
CA ALA A 80 -2.16 -3.27 14.11
C ALA A 80 -1.70 -1.86 13.68
N LEU A 81 -1.36 -1.67 12.39
CA LEU A 81 -1.00 -0.35 11.85
C LEU A 81 -2.13 0.69 11.92
N ARG A 82 -3.38 0.25 12.07
CA ARG A 82 -4.55 1.13 12.16
C ARG A 82 -5.01 1.37 13.59
N THR A 83 -4.76 0.43 14.50
CA THR A 83 -5.36 0.44 15.85
C THR A 83 -4.36 0.61 16.98
N GLU A 84 -3.12 0.17 16.82
CA GLU A 84 -2.11 0.33 17.86
C GLU A 84 -1.49 1.72 17.81
N ALA A 85 -1.29 2.32 18.99
CA ALA A 85 -0.51 3.54 19.11
C ALA A 85 0.97 3.22 18.86
N MET A 86 1.60 3.97 17.94
CA MET A 86 3.02 3.86 17.58
C MET A 86 3.59 5.25 17.32
N GLU A 87 3.32 6.19 18.23
CA GLU A 87 3.85 7.56 18.14
C GLU A 87 5.23 7.66 18.79
N THR A 88 5.44 6.87 19.84
CA THR A 88 6.71 6.82 20.57
C THR A 88 7.38 5.46 20.53
N ARG A 89 8.69 5.44 20.75
CA ARG A 89 9.49 4.20 20.78
C ARG A 89 8.97 3.16 21.77
N GLU A 90 8.53 3.60 22.94
CA GLU A 90 8.03 2.71 23.99
C GLU A 90 6.65 2.13 23.65
N GLU A 91 5.81 2.90 22.96
CA GLU A 91 4.54 2.42 22.42
C GLU A 91 4.78 1.37 21.33
N THR A 92 5.70 1.63 20.40
CA THR A 92 6.10 0.66 19.38
C THR A 92 6.64 -0.63 19.98
N TYR A 93 7.51 -0.54 20.99
CA TYR A 93 7.99 -1.72 21.71
C TYR A 93 6.86 -2.48 22.37
N THR A 94 5.87 -1.78 22.91
CA THR A 94 4.69 -2.41 23.51
C THR A 94 3.83 -3.10 22.44
N ALA A 95 3.62 -2.49 21.29
CA ALA A 95 2.92 -3.10 20.15
C ALA A 95 3.66 -4.35 19.65
N ILE A 96 5.00 -4.31 19.54
CA ILE A 96 5.80 -5.49 19.16
C ILE A 96 5.69 -6.60 20.21
N LYS A 97 5.74 -6.26 21.51
CA LYS A 97 5.55 -7.24 22.60
C LYS A 97 4.16 -7.90 22.52
N LYS A 98 3.10 -7.11 22.28
CA LYS A 98 1.74 -7.64 22.07
C LYS A 98 1.68 -8.57 20.86
N MET A 99 2.26 -8.15 19.73
CA MET A 99 2.34 -8.95 18.52
C MET A 99 3.01 -10.30 18.78
N VAL A 100 4.16 -10.32 19.42
CA VAL A 100 4.87 -11.55 19.76
C VAL A 100 4.04 -12.44 20.70
N ALA A 101 3.35 -11.86 21.68
CA ALA A 101 2.53 -12.61 22.62
C ALA A 101 1.36 -13.36 21.95
N THR A 102 0.86 -12.90 20.79
CA THR A 102 -0.22 -13.62 20.06
C THR A 102 0.20 -15.00 19.55
N LEU A 103 1.51 -15.24 19.40
CA LEU A 103 2.06 -16.50 18.93
C LEU A 103 1.98 -17.61 20.00
N ASP A 104 1.70 -17.25 21.26
CA ASP A 104 1.64 -18.17 22.41
C ASP A 104 2.88 -19.07 22.56
N ASP A 105 4.05 -18.54 22.18
CA ASP A 105 5.34 -19.22 22.26
C ASP A 105 6.26 -18.55 23.30
N PRO A 106 6.62 -19.22 24.41
CA PRO A 106 7.48 -18.65 25.45
C PRO A 106 8.92 -18.37 24.98
N PHE A 107 9.35 -18.94 23.86
CA PHE A 107 10.70 -18.74 23.32
C PHE A 107 10.79 -17.57 22.35
N THR A 108 9.70 -17.20 21.69
CA THR A 108 9.64 -16.01 20.85
C THR A 108 9.41 -14.79 21.73
N ARG A 109 10.41 -13.90 21.82
CA ARG A 109 10.34 -12.70 22.66
C ARG A 109 10.98 -11.50 21.98
N PHE A 110 10.42 -10.33 22.21
CA PHE A 110 11.07 -9.07 21.84
C PHE A 110 12.08 -8.65 22.91
N LEU A 111 13.28 -8.27 22.49
CA LEU A 111 14.34 -7.78 23.37
C LEU A 111 14.60 -6.29 23.12
N GLU A 112 14.29 -5.47 24.12
CA GLU A 112 14.60 -4.04 24.07
C GLU A 112 16.12 -3.84 24.14
N PRO A 113 16.67 -2.78 23.50
CA PRO A 113 18.11 -2.53 23.46
C PRO A 113 18.77 -2.49 24.85
N ARG A 114 18.06 -1.99 25.87
CA ARG A 114 18.54 -1.95 27.26
C ARG A 114 18.78 -3.35 27.83
N LYS A 115 17.85 -4.28 27.59
CA LYS A 115 17.93 -5.67 28.05
C LYS A 115 18.98 -6.46 27.28
N PHE A 116 19.15 -6.14 25.99
CA PHE A 116 20.19 -6.75 25.16
C PHE A 116 21.60 -6.45 25.67
N LYS A 117 21.85 -5.23 26.15
CA LYS A 117 23.17 -4.83 26.69
C LYS A 117 23.60 -5.62 27.94
N THR A 118 22.66 -6.18 28.69
CA THR A 118 22.95 -6.98 29.90
C THR A 118 23.28 -8.44 29.57
N LEU A 119 23.01 -8.89 28.33
CA LEU A 119 23.31 -10.25 27.88
C LEU A 119 24.72 -10.41 27.29
N ARG A 120 25.46 -9.31 27.15
CA ARG A 120 26.84 -9.27 26.64
C ARG A 120 27.83 -9.03 27.77
#